data_AF-A0A7Y2D2S4-F1
#
_entry.id   AF-A0A7Y2D2S4-F1
#
_cell.length_a   1.000
_cell.length_b   1.000
_cell.length_c   1.000
_cell.angle_alpha   90.00
_cell.angle_beta   90.00
_cell.angle_gamma   90.00
#
_symmetry.space_group_name_H-M   'P 1'
#
loop_
_entity.id
_entity.type
_entity.pdbx_description
1 polymer ?
#
loop_
_entity_poly.entity_id
_entity_poly.type
_entity_poly.pdbx_seq_one_letter_code
_entity_poly.pdbx_strand_id
1 'polypeptide(L)'
;MKRTIFGIITFFLTFGISFSLVGLLFGFPEIGHSHSAHSHAARNIESVLDADMRIGDARRIAKSRLYFESRRVAQNGELSSMQKEKFVSRYGSIIGEYSDGLSAISTSHVPADFAYAWKKHVEAWNKEAKQSGVRGPSDSSSAETSEINTTWKQVIRIARRYGVHIKPRYMR
;
A
#
# COMPACT_ATOMS: atom_id res chain seq x y z
N MET A 1 -33.70 -34.74 38.53
CA MET A 1 -32.83 -33.54 38.41
C MET A 1 -31.38 -33.78 38.85
N LYS A 2 -31.10 -34.25 40.07
CA LYS A 2 -29.71 -34.48 40.56
C LYS A 2 -28.90 -35.50 39.73
N ARG A 3 -29.55 -36.53 39.17
CA ARG A 3 -28.89 -37.58 38.35
C ARG A 3 -28.42 -37.07 36.96
N THR A 4 -29.14 -36.10 36.39
CA THR A 4 -28.82 -35.54 35.06
C THR A 4 -27.60 -34.63 35.11
N ILE A 5 -27.48 -33.84 36.19
CA ILE A 5 -26.34 -32.95 36.42
C ILE A 5 -25.05 -33.77 36.60
N PHE A 6 -25.13 -34.88 37.33
CA PHE A 6 -23.99 -35.79 37.52
C PHE A 6 -23.50 -36.38 36.19
N GLY A 7 -24.42 -36.79 35.30
CA GLY A 7 -24.06 -37.31 33.98
C GLY A 7 -23.32 -36.29 33.10
N ILE A 8 -23.74 -35.02 33.12
CA ILE A 8 -23.10 -33.94 32.36
C ILE A 8 -21.68 -33.68 32.88
N ILE A 9 -21.50 -33.62 34.21
CA ILE A 9 -20.19 -33.40 34.83
C ILE A 9 -19.23 -34.53 34.46
N THR A 10 -19.68 -35.78 34.57
CA THR A 10 -18.85 -36.95 34.24
C THR A 10 -18.46 -36.97 32.76
N PHE A 11 -19.35 -36.54 31.85
CA PHE A 11 -19.06 -36.44 30.42
C PHE A 11 -17.96 -35.42 30.11
N PHE A 12 -18.00 -34.22 30.70
CA PHE A 12 -16.96 -33.21 30.49
C PHE A 12 -15.61 -33.65 31.08
N LEU A 13 -15.62 -34.36 32.21
CA LEU A 13 -14.41 -34.89 32.84
C LEU A 13 -13.74 -35.96 31.98
N THR A 14 -14.50 -36.93 31.49
CA THR A 14 -13.95 -37.97 30.61
C THR A 14 -13.48 -37.39 29.28
N PHE A 15 -14.25 -36.47 28.69
CA PHE A 15 -13.85 -35.77 27.47
C PHE A 15 -12.54 -34.99 27.64
N GLY A 16 -12.40 -34.26 28.76
CA GLY A 16 -11.18 -33.52 29.08
C GLY A 16 -9.96 -34.43 29.24
N ILE A 17 -10.10 -35.53 29.97
CA ILE A 17 -9.02 -36.50 30.17
C ILE A 17 -8.61 -37.15 28.84
N SER A 18 -9.58 -37.54 28.01
CA SER A 18 -9.30 -38.09 26.68
C SER A 18 -8.58 -37.09 25.77
N PHE A 19 -8.98 -35.82 25.78
CA PHE A 19 -8.33 -34.77 25.00
C PHE A 19 -6.88 -34.52 25.46
N SER A 20 -6.64 -34.49 26.77
CA SER A 20 -5.29 -34.35 27.33
C SER A 20 -4.38 -35.54 27.00
N LEU A 21 -4.91 -36.77 27.02
CA LEU A 21 -4.14 -37.97 26.67
C LEU A 21 -3.71 -37.97 25.20
N VAL A 22 -4.62 -37.57 24.31
CA VAL A 22 -4.33 -37.42 22.87
C VAL A 22 -3.28 -36.33 22.64
N GLY A 23 -3.40 -35.18 23.31
CA GLY A 23 -2.41 -34.10 23.21
C GLY A 23 -1.02 -34.48 23.75
N LEU A 24 -0.95 -35.35 24.76
CA LEU A 24 0.32 -35.86 25.30
C LEU A 24 0.98 -36.90 24.39
N LEU A 25 0.17 -37.75 23.72
CA LEU A 25 0.67 -38.79 22.80
C LEU A 25 1.10 -38.25 21.44
N PHE A 26 0.37 -37.27 20.89
CA PHE A 26 0.57 -36.78 19.51
C PHE A 26 1.11 -35.35 19.44
N GLY A 27 1.38 -34.73 20.59
CA GLY A 27 1.64 -33.30 20.68
C GLY A 27 0.33 -32.51 20.60
N PHE A 28 0.22 -31.46 21.43
CA PHE A 28 -0.86 -30.50 21.23
C PHE A 28 -0.60 -29.79 19.89
N PRO A 29 -1.62 -29.67 19.01
CA PRO A 29 -1.47 -28.76 17.88
C PRO A 29 -1.12 -27.39 18.47
N GLU A 30 0.04 -26.85 18.12
CA GLU A 30 0.38 -25.48 18.47
C GLU A 30 -0.78 -24.61 17.99
N ILE A 31 -1.56 -24.08 18.94
CA ILE A 31 -2.54 -23.05 18.64
C ILE A 31 -1.69 -21.84 18.23
N GLY A 32 -1.45 -21.77 16.92
CA GLY A 32 -0.29 -21.12 16.36
C GLY A 32 -0.16 -19.67 16.80
N HIS A 33 1.06 -19.29 17.15
CA HIS A 33 1.52 -17.90 17.25
C HIS A 33 1.45 -17.13 15.91
N SER A 34 0.73 -17.63 14.90
CA SER A 34 0.57 -17.03 13.56
C SER A 34 -0.16 -15.69 13.58
N HIS A 35 -1.04 -15.46 14.57
CA HIS A 35 -1.74 -14.18 14.72
C HIS A 35 -0.80 -13.01 15.04
N SER A 36 0.24 -13.21 15.88
CA SER A 36 1.14 -12.13 16.25
C SER A 36 2.07 -11.76 15.08
N ALA A 37 2.64 -12.73 14.37
CA ALA A 37 3.51 -12.49 13.22
C ALA A 37 2.80 -11.79 12.05
N HIS A 38 1.57 -12.20 11.73
CA HIS A 38 0.75 -11.51 10.72
C HIS A 38 0.40 -10.09 11.17
N SER A 39 0.13 -9.88 12.47
CA SER A 39 -0.14 -8.53 13.00
C SER A 39 1.07 -7.59 12.92
N HIS A 40 2.30 -8.10 13.04
CA HIS A 40 3.51 -7.29 12.94
C HIS A 40 3.82 -6.96 11.46
N ALA A 41 3.73 -7.94 10.57
CA ALA A 41 3.89 -7.72 9.14
C ALA A 41 2.84 -6.73 8.60
N ALA A 42 1.57 -6.87 9.00
CA ALA A 42 0.51 -5.96 8.63
C ALA A 42 0.81 -4.52 9.05
N ARG A 43 1.21 -4.30 10.32
CA ARG A 43 1.56 -2.97 10.84
C ARG A 43 2.73 -2.33 10.08
N ASN A 44 3.77 -3.11 9.76
CA ASN A 44 4.92 -2.60 9.02
C ASN A 44 4.54 -2.21 7.58
N ILE A 45 3.71 -3.03 6.91
CA ILE A 45 3.17 -2.71 5.60
C ILE A 45 2.27 -1.46 5.66
N GLU A 46 1.38 -1.36 6.65
CA GLU A 46 0.53 -0.19 6.86
C GLU A 46 1.35 1.09 7.01
N SER A 47 2.46 1.04 7.74
CA SER A 47 3.37 2.19 7.88
C SER A 47 3.95 2.64 6.53
N VAL A 48 4.31 1.70 5.64
CA VAL A 48 4.78 2.03 4.28
C VAL A 48 3.66 2.67 3.46
N LEU A 49 2.46 2.10 3.48
CA LEU A 49 1.31 2.64 2.74
C LEU A 49 0.87 4.02 3.28
N ASP A 50 0.90 4.23 4.59
CA ASP A 50 0.60 5.51 5.21
C ASP A 50 1.65 6.57 4.85
N ALA A 51 2.93 6.20 4.78
CA ALA A 51 3.98 7.09 4.31
C ALA A 51 3.79 7.50 2.84
N ASP A 52 3.50 6.54 1.95
CA ASP A 52 3.13 6.84 0.55
C ASP A 52 1.97 7.82 0.45
N MET A 53 0.91 7.60 1.23
CA MET A 53 -0.26 8.47 1.18
C MET A 53 0.06 9.91 1.60
N ARG A 54 0.87 10.10 2.65
CA ARG A 54 1.29 11.44 3.07
C ARG A 54 2.06 12.17 1.96
N ILE A 55 2.98 11.48 1.30
CA ILE A 55 3.76 12.02 0.18
C ILE A 55 2.85 12.26 -1.05
N GLY A 56 1.91 11.35 -1.29
CA GLY A 56 0.95 11.40 -2.39
C GLY A 56 -0.05 12.54 -2.27
N ASP A 57 -0.44 12.91 -1.05
CA ASP A 57 -1.32 14.05 -0.79
C ASP A 57 -0.60 15.38 -1.05
N ALA A 58 0.68 15.51 -0.66
CA ALA A 58 1.49 16.68 -1.03
C ALA A 58 1.59 16.84 -2.56
N ARG A 59 1.87 15.74 -3.28
CA ARG A 59 1.87 15.71 -4.75
C ARG A 59 0.51 16.12 -5.33
N ARG A 60 -0.60 15.57 -4.79
CA ARG A 60 -1.96 15.86 -5.26
C ARG A 60 -2.27 17.35 -5.15
N ILE A 61 -1.96 17.96 -3.99
CA ILE A 61 -2.15 19.39 -3.74
C ILE A 61 -1.31 20.22 -4.73
N ALA A 62 -0.03 19.89 -4.89
CA ALA A 62 0.86 20.59 -5.82
C ALA A 62 0.37 20.49 -7.28
N LYS A 63 -0.03 19.30 -7.72
CA LYS A 63 -0.58 19.07 -9.07
C LYS A 63 -1.89 19.85 -9.28
N SER A 64 -2.80 19.86 -8.31
CA SER A 64 -4.04 20.65 -8.39
C SER A 64 -3.75 22.15 -8.52
N ARG A 65 -2.81 22.69 -7.72
CA ARG A 65 -2.40 24.10 -7.83
C ARG A 65 -1.85 24.43 -9.22
N LEU A 66 -0.97 23.57 -9.75
CA LEU A 66 -0.40 23.73 -11.08
C LEU A 66 -1.48 23.73 -12.17
N TYR A 67 -2.47 22.84 -12.07
CA TYR A 67 -3.59 22.76 -13.01
C TYR A 67 -4.50 23.99 -12.95
N PHE A 68 -4.80 24.51 -11.75
CA PHE A 68 -5.57 25.75 -11.61
C PHE A 68 -4.82 26.95 -12.17
N GLU A 69 -3.50 27.03 -11.92
CA GLU A 69 -2.65 28.08 -12.47
C GLU A 69 -2.62 28.03 -14.01
N SER A 70 -2.43 26.86 -14.60
CA SER A 70 -2.40 26.71 -16.06
C SER A 70 -3.74 27.08 -16.71
N ARG A 71 -4.85 26.67 -16.11
CA ARG A 71 -6.19 27.00 -16.59
C ARG A 71 -6.48 28.49 -16.49
N ARG A 72 -6.09 29.14 -15.40
CA ARG A 72 -6.25 30.59 -15.23
C ARG A 72 -5.47 31.36 -16.28
N VAL A 73 -4.24 30.93 -16.58
CA VAL A 73 -3.42 31.56 -17.62
C VAL A 73 -4.03 31.34 -19.00
N ALA A 74 -4.51 30.13 -19.30
CA ALA A 74 -5.17 29.80 -20.57
C ALA A 74 -6.50 30.58 -20.80
N GLN A 75 -7.21 30.94 -19.72
CA GLN A 75 -8.41 31.79 -19.82
C GLN A 75 -8.08 33.22 -20.24
N ASN A 76 -6.85 33.68 -20.01
CA ASN A 76 -6.40 35.03 -20.40
C ASN A 76 -5.78 35.06 -21.80
N GLY A 77 -5.83 33.96 -22.57
CA GLY A 77 -5.24 33.82 -23.90
C GLY A 77 -4.48 32.50 -24.04
N GLU A 78 -3.98 32.19 -25.24
CA GLU A 78 -3.14 31.01 -25.43
C GLU A 78 -1.86 31.09 -24.59
N LEU A 79 -1.49 29.96 -23.98
CA LEU A 79 -0.23 29.82 -23.26
C LEU A 79 0.95 30.05 -24.21
N SER A 80 1.81 31.00 -23.86
CA SER A 80 3.07 31.20 -24.57
C SER A 80 3.97 29.97 -24.42
N SER A 81 4.89 29.76 -25.36
CA SER A 81 5.84 28.64 -25.31
C SER A 81 6.63 28.60 -23.99
N MET A 82 7.04 29.77 -23.48
CA MET A 82 7.74 29.92 -22.21
C MET A 82 6.85 29.51 -21.01
N GLN A 83 5.55 29.83 -21.06
CA GLN A 83 4.61 29.39 -20.02
C GLN A 83 4.41 27.87 -20.06
N LYS A 84 4.26 27.29 -21.26
CA LYS A 84 4.15 25.83 -21.44
C LYS A 84 5.37 25.10 -20.87
N GLU A 85 6.58 25.56 -21.20
CA GLU A 85 7.83 25.01 -20.68
C GLU A 85 7.91 25.09 -19.15
N LYS A 86 7.53 26.24 -18.57
CA LYS A 86 7.45 26.40 -17.11
C LYS A 86 6.47 25.42 -16.46
N PHE A 87 5.33 25.13 -17.11
CA PHE A 87 4.37 24.15 -16.62
C PHE A 87 4.92 22.71 -16.67
N VAL A 88 5.58 22.34 -17.78
CA VAL A 88 6.23 21.03 -17.93
C VAL A 88 7.31 20.85 -16.86
N SER A 89 8.21 21.84 -16.72
CA SER A 89 9.28 21.81 -15.71
C SER A 89 8.75 21.65 -14.29
N ARG A 90 7.72 22.43 -13.91
CA ARG A 90 7.08 22.30 -12.58
C ARG A 90 6.40 20.96 -12.39
N TYR A 91 5.75 20.44 -13.43
CA TYR A 91 5.14 19.11 -13.36
C TYR A 91 6.19 18.03 -13.12
N GLY A 92 7.29 18.06 -13.89
CA GLY A 92 8.44 17.17 -13.71
C GLY A 92 9.00 17.22 -12.28
N SER A 93 9.18 18.43 -11.70
CA SER A 93 9.63 18.59 -10.31
C SER A 93 8.69 17.89 -9.32
N ILE A 94 7.37 18.09 -9.45
CA ILE A 94 6.37 17.50 -8.55
C ILE A 94 6.40 15.96 -8.60
N ILE A 95 6.55 15.39 -9.80
CA ILE A 95 6.64 13.93 -9.96
C ILE A 95 7.98 13.42 -9.45
N GLY A 96 9.09 14.13 -9.73
CA GLY A 96 10.42 13.81 -9.22
C GLY A 96 10.47 13.78 -7.69
N GLU A 97 10.04 14.86 -7.04
CA GLU A 97 9.97 14.94 -5.57
C GLU A 97 9.12 13.83 -4.96
N TYR A 98 8.00 13.49 -5.59
CA TYR A 98 7.17 12.37 -5.14
C TYR A 98 7.91 11.03 -5.27
N SER A 99 8.59 10.80 -6.39
CA SER A 99 9.34 9.56 -6.66
C SER A 99 10.54 9.40 -5.73
N ASP A 100 11.25 10.48 -5.44
CA ASP A 100 12.33 10.53 -4.46
C ASP A 100 11.81 10.21 -3.06
N GLY A 101 10.66 10.79 -2.71
CA GLY A 101 9.97 10.50 -1.45
C GLY A 101 9.60 9.03 -1.31
N LEU A 102 9.10 8.37 -2.36
CA LEU A 102 8.80 6.93 -2.33
C LEU A 102 10.05 6.07 -2.18
N SER A 103 11.13 6.46 -2.86
CA SER A 103 12.41 5.75 -2.83
C SER A 103 13.07 5.81 -1.44
N ALA A 104 12.78 6.86 -0.66
CA ALA A 104 13.27 7.02 0.70
C ALA A 104 12.50 6.21 1.75
N ILE A 105 11.35 5.61 1.41
CA ILE A 105 10.57 4.82 2.37
C ILE A 105 11.29 3.48 2.63
N SER A 106 11.70 3.24 3.88
CA SER A 106 12.33 1.98 4.26
C SER A 106 11.36 0.80 4.17
N THR A 107 11.84 -0.27 3.54
CA THR A 107 11.16 -1.58 3.45
C THR A 107 11.90 -2.67 4.22
N SER A 108 12.88 -2.32 5.08
CA SER A 108 13.71 -3.32 5.80
C SER A 108 12.91 -4.25 6.73
N HIS A 109 11.73 -3.82 7.18
CA HIS A 109 10.91 -4.55 8.15
C HIS A 109 9.62 -5.15 7.56
N VAL A 110 9.46 -5.11 6.23
CA VAL A 110 8.31 -5.71 5.56
C VAL A 110 8.68 -7.07 4.96
N PRO A 111 7.70 -7.95 4.68
CA PRO A 111 7.96 -9.22 4.00
C PRO A 111 8.61 -9.03 2.62
N ALA A 112 9.45 -9.98 2.22
CA ALA A 112 10.26 -9.87 1.00
C ALA A 112 9.43 -9.72 -0.29
N ASP A 113 8.29 -10.39 -0.39
CA ASP A 113 7.39 -10.28 -1.54
C ASP A 113 6.73 -8.89 -1.64
N PHE A 114 6.36 -8.31 -0.49
CA PHE A 114 5.90 -6.92 -0.42
C PHE A 114 7.02 -5.95 -0.79
N ALA A 115 8.23 -6.11 -0.24
CA ALA A 115 9.38 -5.26 -0.55
C ALA A 115 9.72 -5.28 -2.05
N TYR A 116 9.62 -6.46 -2.68
CA TYR A 116 9.82 -6.61 -4.13
C TYR A 116 8.73 -5.88 -4.94
N ALA A 117 7.46 -6.06 -4.59
CA ALA A 117 6.36 -5.36 -5.26
C ALA A 117 6.43 -3.83 -5.07
N TRP A 118 6.82 -3.38 -3.87
CA TRP A 118 7.08 -1.98 -3.57
C TRP A 118 8.18 -1.42 -4.47
N LYS A 119 9.33 -2.12 -4.56
CA LYS A 119 10.43 -1.73 -5.43
C LYS A 119 9.98 -1.57 -6.89
N LYS A 120 9.18 -2.51 -7.41
CA LYS A 120 8.63 -2.43 -8.77
C LYS A 120 7.72 -1.21 -8.96
N HIS A 121 6.92 -0.87 -7.94
CA HIS A 121 6.09 0.32 -7.96
C HIS A 121 6.92 1.61 -7.97
N VAL A 122 7.98 1.68 -7.17
CA VAL A 122 8.92 2.80 -7.16
C VAL A 122 9.68 2.92 -8.49
N GLU A 123 10.09 1.81 -9.10
CA GLU A 123 10.69 1.80 -10.44
C GLU A 123 9.76 2.41 -11.50
N ALA A 124 8.47 2.10 -11.46
CA ALA A 124 7.47 2.68 -12.37
C ALA A 124 7.34 4.20 -12.17
N TRP A 125 7.32 4.69 -10.93
CA TRP A 125 7.31 6.13 -10.64
C TRP A 125 8.59 6.84 -11.06
N ASN A 126 9.75 6.22 -10.86
CA ASN A 126 11.04 6.78 -11.30
C ASN A 126 11.12 6.92 -12.82
N LYS A 127 10.49 6.00 -13.56
CA LYS A 127 10.38 6.08 -15.02
C LYS A 127 9.50 7.25 -15.45
N GLU A 128 8.33 7.42 -14.82
CA GLU A 128 7.44 8.57 -15.05
C GLU A 128 8.12 9.90 -14.69
N ALA A 129 8.88 9.96 -13.59
CA ALA A 129 9.63 11.15 -13.19
C ALA A 129 10.64 11.59 -14.27
N LYS A 130 11.33 10.63 -14.89
CA LYS A 130 12.27 10.92 -15.99
C LYS A 130 11.58 11.44 -17.25
N GLN A 131 10.34 11.03 -17.50
CA GLN A 131 9.60 11.38 -18.72
C GLN A 131 8.77 12.66 -18.56
N SER A 132 8.25 12.92 -17.36
CA SER A 132 7.46 14.12 -17.02
C SER A 132 8.29 15.41 -17.03
N GLY A 133 9.62 15.33 -16.97
CA GLY A 133 10.49 16.48 -17.25
C GLY A 133 10.48 16.95 -18.71
N VAL A 134 9.99 16.11 -19.63
CA VAL A 134 9.88 16.40 -21.08
C VAL A 134 8.43 16.61 -21.51
N ARG A 135 7.48 16.03 -20.77
CA ARG A 135 6.06 15.95 -21.13
C ARG A 135 5.18 16.66 -20.10
N GLY A 136 4.19 17.40 -20.57
CA GLY A 136 3.24 18.07 -19.70
C GLY A 136 2.29 17.09 -18.99
N PRO A 137 1.48 17.56 -18.01
CA PRO A 137 0.47 16.74 -17.34
C PRO A 137 -0.55 16.12 -18.29
N SER A 138 -0.78 16.76 -19.44
CA SER A 138 -1.70 16.31 -20.50
C SER A 138 -1.10 15.23 -21.40
N ASP A 139 0.23 15.06 -21.38
CA ASP A 139 0.98 14.18 -22.27
C ASP A 139 1.49 12.92 -21.55
N SER A 140 1.12 12.70 -20.28
CA SER A 140 1.43 11.45 -19.56
C SER A 140 0.84 10.28 -20.35
N SER A 141 1.66 9.35 -20.82
CA SER A 141 1.14 8.31 -21.69
C SER A 141 0.24 7.34 -20.93
N SER A 142 -0.78 6.82 -21.61
CA SER A 142 -1.68 5.80 -21.06
C SER A 142 -0.92 4.55 -20.62
N ALA A 143 0.20 4.22 -21.28
CA ALA A 143 1.05 3.08 -20.97
C ALA A 143 1.79 3.25 -19.63
N GLU A 144 2.39 4.41 -19.38
CA GLU A 144 3.11 4.71 -18.12
C GLU A 144 2.14 4.76 -16.92
N THR A 145 0.97 5.38 -17.12
CA THR A 145 -0.11 5.37 -16.13
C THR A 145 -0.61 3.94 -15.86
N SER A 146 -0.69 3.09 -16.89
CA SER A 146 -1.06 1.69 -16.76
C SER A 146 -0.04 0.88 -15.95
N GLU A 147 1.25 1.12 -16.15
CA GLU A 147 2.33 0.44 -15.42
C GLU A 147 2.32 0.80 -13.92
N ILE A 148 2.17 2.09 -13.59
CA ILE A 148 2.01 2.58 -12.21
C ILE A 148 0.78 1.95 -11.55
N ASN A 149 -0.35 1.90 -12.24
CA ASN A 149 -1.59 1.32 -11.72
C ASN A 149 -1.47 -0.20 -11.53
N THR A 150 -0.80 -0.89 -12.44
CA THR A 150 -0.61 -2.34 -12.38
C THR A 150 0.29 -2.72 -11.20
N THR A 151 1.41 -2.02 -11.04
CA THR A 151 2.32 -2.25 -9.91
C THR A 151 1.66 -1.88 -8.57
N TRP A 152 0.85 -0.81 -8.52
CA TRP A 152 0.06 -0.47 -7.33
C TRP A 152 -0.94 -1.57 -6.94
N LYS A 153 -1.69 -2.09 -7.91
CA LYS A 153 -2.62 -3.22 -7.67
C LYS A 153 -1.90 -4.43 -7.07
N GLN A 154 -0.67 -4.70 -7.51
CA GLN A 154 0.14 -5.78 -6.96
C GLN A 154 0.56 -5.52 -5.51
N VAL A 155 0.98 -4.29 -5.18
CA VAL A 155 1.29 -3.86 -3.80
C VAL A 155 0.07 -4.09 -2.89
N ILE A 156 -1.11 -3.59 -3.29
CA ILE A 156 -2.35 -3.73 -2.53
C ILE A 156 -2.77 -5.19 -2.38
N ARG A 157 -2.64 -6.00 -3.44
CA ARG A 157 -2.95 -7.43 -3.40
C ARG A 157 -2.09 -8.17 -2.38
N ILE A 158 -0.79 -7.86 -2.32
CA ILE A 158 0.12 -8.49 -1.35
C ILE A 158 -0.15 -7.98 0.06
N ALA A 159 -0.38 -6.67 0.24
CA ALA A 159 -0.76 -6.11 1.55
C ALA A 159 -1.98 -6.82 2.16
N ARG A 160 -3.02 -7.06 1.36
CA ARG A 160 -4.21 -7.81 1.79
C ARG A 160 -3.90 -9.24 2.24
N ARG A 161 -2.95 -9.92 1.59
CA ARG A 161 -2.52 -11.28 1.98
C ARG A 161 -1.95 -11.30 3.40
N TYR A 162 -1.28 -10.24 3.82
CA TYR A 162 -0.76 -10.08 5.18
C TYR A 162 -1.79 -9.53 6.18
N GLY A 163 -3.06 -9.39 5.78
CA GLY A 163 -4.14 -8.95 6.67
C GLY A 163 -4.27 -7.43 6.81
N VAL A 164 -3.63 -6.66 5.95
CA VAL A 164 -3.74 -5.19 5.96
C VAL A 164 -5.13 -4.75 5.53
N HIS A 165 -5.76 -3.87 6.32
CA HIS A 165 -7.04 -3.28 5.95
C HIS A 165 -6.83 -2.11 4.97
N ILE A 166 -7.28 -2.29 3.73
CA ILE A 166 -7.09 -1.29 2.68
C ILE A 166 -8.12 -0.17 2.83
N LYS A 167 -7.69 0.93 3.44
CA LYS A 167 -8.46 2.17 3.57
C LYS A 167 -8.87 2.69 2.17
N PRO A 168 -10.05 3.31 2.01
CA PRO A 168 -10.50 3.86 0.73
C PRO A 168 -9.49 4.81 0.07
N ARG A 169 -8.74 5.57 0.89
CA ARG A 169 -7.70 6.48 0.40
C ARG A 169 -6.57 5.82 -0.38
N TYR A 170 -6.36 4.51 -0.21
CA TYR A 170 -5.36 3.74 -0.97
C TYR A 170 -5.85 3.31 -2.35
N MET A 171 -7.15 3.43 -2.65
CA MET A 171 -7.68 3.12 -3.97
C MET A 171 -7.55 4.37 -4.84
N ARG A 172 -6.63 4.32 -5.82
CA ARG A 172 -6.37 5.37 -6.81
C ARG A 172 -7.08 5.04 -8.12
#